data_AF-F4RB77-F1
#
_entry.id   AF-F4RB77-F1
#
_cell.length_a   1.000
_cell.length_b   1.000
_cell.length_c   1.000
_cell.angle_alpha   90.00
_cell.angle_beta   90.00
_cell.angle_gamma   90.00
#
_symmetry.space_group_name_H-M   'P 1'
#
loop_
_entity.id
_entity.type
_entity.pdbx_description
1 polymer ?
#
loop_
_entity_poly.entity_id
_entity_poly.type
_entity_poly.pdbx_seq_one_letter_code
_entity_poly.pdbx_strand_id
1 'polypeptide(L)'
;MLLSSKLSVLIAILAVLHLQQAACLSDKETDHISKRSKSDQSHVIELKKEKSDELKHKAEHLKHEAEQLKHEAKKEKSNELKHQAEHLKHEAEELEHEAKRIKEQEKHDRQRMKEQEKHDRQRKKEQEKLERQWKTEHPEHSHPVVLPVLPSPPTNWYPPSQPIYPPYHPSDPPFWNPKPSNWHSRNYCSGTYDELTVDDCQQWVIHLVL
;
A
#
# COMPACT_ATOMS: atom_id res chain seq x y z
N MET A 1 -13.50 -53.86 -0.56
CA MET A 1 -14.32 -52.64 -0.74
C MET A 1 -14.32 -51.69 0.46
N LEU A 2 -14.21 -52.14 1.71
CA LEU A 2 -14.18 -51.30 2.92
C LEU A 2 -13.03 -50.27 3.03
N LEU A 3 -11.93 -50.44 2.30
CA LEU A 3 -10.80 -49.49 2.29
C LEU A 3 -11.13 -48.20 1.54
N SER A 4 -11.95 -48.28 0.49
CA SER A 4 -12.30 -47.14 -0.34
C SER A 4 -13.21 -46.16 0.40
N SER A 5 -14.17 -46.67 1.20
CA SER A 5 -15.08 -45.82 1.97
C SER A 5 -14.38 -45.06 3.09
N LYS A 6 -13.43 -45.69 3.80
CA LYS A 6 -12.68 -45.05 4.89
C LYS A 6 -11.73 -43.95 4.38
N LEU A 7 -11.10 -44.18 3.23
CA LEU A 7 -10.24 -43.18 2.59
C LEU A 7 -11.04 -41.94 2.16
N SER A 8 -12.23 -42.15 1.59
CA SER A 8 -13.13 -41.06 1.17
C SER A 8 -13.57 -40.18 2.35
N VAL A 9 -13.88 -40.77 3.50
CA VAL A 9 -14.28 -40.01 4.70
C VAL A 9 -13.10 -39.22 5.29
N LEU A 10 -11.89 -39.78 5.32
CA LEU A 10 -10.69 -39.06 5.78
C LEU A 10 -10.36 -37.86 4.90
N ILE A 11 -10.46 -38.02 3.58
CA ILE A 11 -10.26 -36.92 2.63
C ILE A 11 -11.31 -35.82 2.87
N ALA A 12 -12.57 -36.18 3.13
CA ALA A 12 -13.62 -35.21 3.43
C ALA A 12 -13.36 -34.45 4.75
N ILE A 13 -12.93 -35.12 5.81
CA ILE A 13 -12.64 -34.48 7.10
C ILE A 13 -11.44 -33.52 6.99
N LEU A 14 -10.36 -33.94 6.32
CA LEU A 14 -9.20 -33.08 6.09
C LEU A 14 -9.56 -31.87 5.23
N ALA A 15 -10.41 -32.05 4.22
CA ALA A 15 -10.91 -30.94 3.41
C ALA A 15 -11.69 -29.93 4.27
N VAL A 16 -12.61 -30.39 5.12
CA VAL A 16 -13.39 -29.52 6.02
C VAL A 16 -12.48 -28.79 7.02
N LEU A 17 -11.48 -29.46 7.58
CA LEU A 17 -10.54 -28.84 8.53
C LEU A 17 -9.67 -27.77 7.85
N HIS A 18 -9.19 -28.04 6.64
CA HIS A 18 -8.44 -27.08 5.83
C HIS A 18 -9.30 -25.87 5.44
N LEU A 19 -10.56 -26.09 5.04
CA LEU A 19 -11.53 -25.03 4.75
C LEU A 19 -11.78 -24.14 5.99
N GLN A 20 -11.88 -24.75 7.18
CA GLN A 20 -12.14 -24.02 8.41
C GLN A 20 -10.91 -23.26 8.92
N GLN A 21 -9.71 -23.81 8.77
CA GLN A 21 -8.46 -23.09 9.05
C GLN A 21 -8.27 -21.92 8.09
N ALA A 22 -8.55 -22.11 6.80
CA ALA A 22 -8.48 -21.04 5.80
C ALA A 22 -9.46 -19.89 6.11
N ALA A 23 -10.70 -20.21 6.52
CA ALA A 23 -11.68 -19.20 6.92
C ALA A 23 -11.24 -18.39 8.16
N CYS A 24 -10.75 -19.07 9.21
CA CYS A 24 -10.27 -18.41 10.44
C CYS A 24 -9.03 -17.53 10.23
N LEU A 25 -8.15 -17.90 9.30
CA LEU A 25 -6.99 -17.07 8.94
C LEU A 25 -7.42 -15.84 8.13
N SER A 26 -8.37 -16.00 7.20
CA SER A 26 -8.91 -14.92 6.38
C SER A 26 -9.59 -13.81 7.21
N ASP A 27 -10.35 -14.15 8.24
CA ASP A 27 -11.07 -13.15 9.05
C ASP A 27 -10.15 -12.29 9.92
N LYS A 28 -9.04 -12.87 10.44
CA LYS A 28 -8.06 -12.11 11.24
C LYS A 28 -7.21 -11.22 10.36
N GLU A 29 -6.78 -11.72 9.21
CA GLU A 29 -5.92 -10.99 8.29
C GLU A 29 -6.62 -9.74 7.73
N THR A 30 -7.92 -9.84 7.43
CA THR A 30 -8.71 -8.72 6.91
C THR A 30 -8.93 -7.59 7.92
N ASP A 31 -9.10 -7.88 9.22
CA ASP A 31 -9.25 -6.83 10.26
C ASP A 31 -7.93 -6.08 10.50
N HIS A 32 -6.80 -6.79 10.51
CA HIS A 32 -5.48 -6.16 10.62
C HIS A 32 -5.16 -5.28 9.42
N ILE A 33 -5.47 -5.73 8.19
CA ILE A 33 -5.30 -4.94 6.96
C ILE A 33 -6.20 -3.69 6.99
N SER A 34 -7.45 -3.82 7.43
CA SER A 34 -8.38 -2.68 7.52
C SER A 34 -7.91 -1.60 8.50
N LYS A 35 -7.44 -2.01 9.69
CA LYS A 35 -6.92 -1.08 10.71
C LYS A 35 -5.66 -0.37 10.22
N ARG A 36 -4.74 -1.12 9.59
CA ARG A 36 -3.50 -0.56 9.03
C ARG A 36 -3.79 0.45 7.92
N SER A 37 -4.70 0.13 6.99
CA SER A 37 -5.10 1.02 5.91
C SER A 37 -5.67 2.36 6.39
N LYS A 38 -6.49 2.35 7.46
CA LYS A 38 -7.01 3.58 8.08
C LYS A 38 -5.91 4.43 8.73
N SER A 39 -4.96 3.77 9.40
CA SER A 39 -3.81 4.45 10.01
C SER A 39 -2.94 5.11 8.94
N ASP A 40 -2.62 4.40 7.87
CA ASP A 40 -1.78 4.89 6.78
C ASP A 40 -2.43 6.10 6.08
N GLN A 41 -3.76 6.05 5.85
CA GLN A 41 -4.49 7.19 5.27
C GLN A 41 -4.54 8.41 6.20
N SER A 42 -4.67 8.22 7.51
CA SER A 42 -4.60 9.32 8.47
C SER A 42 -3.23 10.00 8.44
N HIS A 43 -2.16 9.21 8.38
CA HIS A 43 -0.80 9.72 8.30
C HIS A 43 -0.57 10.53 7.02
N VAL A 44 -1.11 10.07 5.88
CA VAL A 44 -1.02 10.82 4.61
C VAL A 44 -1.74 12.17 4.71
N ILE A 45 -2.89 12.24 5.39
CA ILE A 45 -3.61 13.51 5.61
C ILE A 45 -2.80 14.47 6.47
N GLU A 46 -2.17 13.99 7.54
CA GLU A 46 -1.31 14.81 8.40
C GLU A 46 -0.09 15.34 7.66
N LEU A 47 0.61 14.48 6.90
CA LEU A 47 1.75 14.91 6.06
C LEU A 47 1.36 16.00 5.05
N LYS A 48 0.18 15.87 4.41
CA LYS A 48 -0.31 16.90 3.48
C LYS A 48 -0.56 18.23 4.19
N LYS A 49 -1.08 18.18 5.41
CA LYS A 49 -1.32 19.37 6.23
C LYS A 49 -0.01 20.06 6.61
N GLU A 50 0.96 19.30 7.12
CA GLU A 50 2.30 19.82 7.46
C GLU A 50 2.96 20.48 6.25
N LYS A 51 2.93 19.81 5.09
CA LYS A 51 3.48 20.38 3.85
C LYS A 51 2.78 21.68 3.43
N SER A 52 1.47 21.78 3.61
CA SER A 52 0.72 23.01 3.32
C SER A 52 1.14 24.16 4.24
N ASP A 53 1.36 23.88 5.52
CA ASP A 53 1.76 24.88 6.50
C ASP A 53 3.23 25.30 6.31
N GLU A 54 4.11 24.37 5.90
CA GLU A 54 5.48 24.69 5.48
C GLU A 54 5.52 25.63 4.25
N LEU A 55 4.71 25.34 3.23
CA LEU A 55 4.62 26.19 2.03
C LEU A 55 4.12 27.60 2.36
N LYS A 56 3.19 27.73 3.31
CA LYS A 56 2.72 29.03 3.81
C LYS A 56 3.84 29.83 4.47
N HIS A 57 4.61 29.20 5.34
CA HIS A 57 5.74 29.87 5.99
C HIS A 57 6.81 30.32 4.98
N LYS A 58 7.09 29.50 3.96
CA LYS A 58 7.98 29.90 2.86
C LYS A 58 7.44 31.10 2.09
N ALA A 59 6.16 31.11 1.76
CA ALA A 59 5.52 32.25 1.09
C ALA A 59 5.58 33.54 1.92
N GLU A 60 5.39 33.46 3.24
CA GLU A 60 5.53 34.60 4.16
C GLU A 60 6.97 35.13 4.21
N HIS A 61 7.95 34.23 4.26
CA HIS A 61 9.37 34.59 4.24
C HIS A 61 9.75 35.33 2.95
N LEU A 62 9.38 34.79 1.79
CA LEU A 62 9.65 35.42 0.49
C LEU A 62 8.98 36.79 0.35
N LYS A 63 7.75 36.95 0.86
CA LYS A 63 7.08 38.26 0.92
C LYS A 63 7.90 39.26 1.75
N HIS A 64 8.44 38.83 2.90
CA HIS A 64 9.25 39.70 3.74
C HIS A 64 10.57 40.11 3.07
N GLU A 65 11.27 39.17 2.42
CA GLU A 65 12.48 39.46 1.63
C GLU A 65 12.19 40.43 0.48
N ALA A 66 11.10 40.24 -0.25
CA ALA A 66 10.68 41.15 -1.31
C ALA A 66 10.44 42.59 -0.78
N GLU A 67 9.85 42.73 0.41
CA GLU A 67 9.65 44.03 1.05
C GLU A 67 10.99 44.68 1.46
N GLN A 68 11.93 43.91 2.00
CA GLN A 68 13.27 44.39 2.34
C GLN A 68 14.04 44.86 1.09
N LEU A 69 14.07 44.05 0.03
CA LEU A 69 14.71 44.41 -1.24
C LEU A 69 14.08 45.67 -1.85
N LYS A 70 12.76 45.82 -1.78
CA LYS A 70 12.05 47.02 -2.24
C LYS A 70 12.45 48.26 -1.43
N HIS A 71 12.68 48.12 -0.13
CA HIS A 71 13.16 49.20 0.73
C HIS A 71 14.61 49.59 0.37
N GLU A 72 15.48 48.62 0.10
CA GLU A 72 16.87 48.84 -0.33
C GLU A 72 16.97 49.44 -1.74
N ALA A 73 16.11 49.01 -2.67
CA ALA A 73 16.05 49.50 -4.04
C ALA A 73 15.74 51.00 -4.15
N LYS A 74 15.08 51.60 -3.14
CA LYS A 74 14.87 53.05 -3.06
C LYS A 74 16.17 53.85 -2.86
N LYS A 75 17.33 53.18 -2.65
CA LYS A 75 18.60 53.79 -2.23
C LYS A 75 19.76 53.68 -3.25
N GLU A 76 19.47 53.83 -4.56
CA GLU A 76 20.43 53.98 -5.70
C GLU A 76 20.71 52.75 -6.63
N LYS A 77 20.11 51.56 -6.44
CA LYS A 77 20.20 50.43 -7.40
C LYS A 77 18.83 49.96 -7.91
N SER A 78 18.12 50.83 -8.63
CA SER A 78 16.65 50.78 -8.70
C SER A 78 16.00 49.70 -9.57
N ASN A 79 16.63 49.09 -10.57
CA ASN A 79 15.89 48.23 -11.53
C ASN A 79 16.07 46.73 -11.27
N GLU A 80 17.30 46.26 -11.07
CA GLU A 80 17.58 44.85 -10.77
C GLU A 80 16.89 44.38 -9.48
N LEU A 81 16.99 45.17 -8.41
CA LEU A 81 16.36 44.85 -7.12
C LEU A 81 14.82 44.91 -7.19
N LYS A 82 14.24 45.72 -8.10
CA LYS A 82 12.79 45.72 -8.32
C LYS A 82 12.34 44.43 -9.02
N HIS A 83 13.06 44.00 -10.05
CA HIS A 83 12.75 42.74 -10.72
C HIS A 83 12.87 41.54 -9.79
N GLN A 84 13.90 41.50 -8.94
CA GLN A 84 14.04 40.46 -7.92
C GLN A 84 12.88 40.46 -6.91
N ALA A 85 12.47 41.65 -6.42
CA ALA A 85 11.33 41.76 -5.52
C ALA A 85 10.01 41.32 -6.17
N GLU A 86 9.79 41.66 -7.45
CA GLU A 86 8.63 41.20 -8.22
C GLU A 86 8.64 39.68 -8.43
N HIS A 87 9.81 39.10 -8.72
CA HIS A 87 9.98 37.67 -8.86
C HIS A 87 9.64 36.91 -7.56
N LEU A 88 10.21 37.33 -6.42
CA LEU A 88 9.93 36.70 -5.12
C LEU A 88 8.44 36.84 -4.74
N LYS A 89 7.80 37.94 -5.11
CA LYS A 89 6.36 38.12 -4.91
C LYS A 89 5.55 37.11 -5.73
N HIS A 90 5.93 36.89 -6.99
CA HIS A 90 5.28 35.90 -7.84
C HIS A 90 5.45 34.48 -7.30
N GLU A 91 6.66 34.10 -6.87
CA GLU A 91 6.89 32.79 -6.23
C GLU A 91 6.07 32.62 -4.95
N ALA A 92 5.96 33.67 -4.12
CA ALA A 92 5.14 33.61 -2.92
C ALA A 92 3.64 33.42 -3.24
N GLU A 93 3.13 34.05 -4.31
CA GLU A 93 1.76 33.85 -4.78
C GLU A 93 1.54 32.42 -5.28
N GLU A 94 2.48 31.86 -6.03
CA GLU A 94 2.42 30.48 -6.52
C GLU A 94 2.42 29.45 -5.38
N LEU A 95 3.29 29.62 -4.38
CA LEU A 95 3.31 28.78 -3.17
C LEU A 95 2.00 28.87 -2.38
N GLU A 96 1.38 30.05 -2.31
CA GLU A 96 0.10 30.24 -1.66
C GLU A 96 -1.04 29.50 -2.41
N HIS A 97 -1.02 29.53 -3.75
CA HIS A 97 -1.94 28.77 -4.58
C HIS A 97 -1.77 27.26 -4.40
N GLU A 98 -0.54 26.77 -4.36
CA GLU A 98 -0.27 25.35 -4.13
C GLU A 98 -0.71 24.91 -2.73
N ALA A 99 -0.45 25.73 -1.70
CA ALA A 99 -0.93 25.47 -0.35
C ALA A 99 -2.46 25.38 -0.29
N LYS A 100 -3.19 26.24 -1.03
CA LYS A 100 -4.66 26.18 -1.14
C LYS A 100 -5.13 24.89 -1.82
N ARG A 101 -4.52 24.50 -2.94
CA ARG A 101 -4.82 23.23 -3.63
C ARG A 101 -4.64 22.02 -2.72
N ILE A 102 -3.55 21.97 -1.97
CA ILE A 102 -3.29 20.88 -1.01
C ILE A 102 -4.39 20.82 0.06
N LYS A 103 -4.83 21.98 0.61
CA LYS A 103 -5.93 22.00 1.61
C LYS A 103 -7.27 21.57 1.02
N GLU A 104 -7.56 21.93 -0.22
CA GLU A 104 -8.77 21.46 -0.90
C GLU A 104 -8.74 19.94 -1.14
N GLN A 105 -7.58 19.42 -1.56
CA GLN A 105 -7.38 17.98 -1.71
C GLN A 105 -7.52 17.24 -0.37
N GLU A 106 -6.98 17.79 0.72
CA GLU A 106 -7.14 17.23 2.07
C GLU A 106 -8.63 17.14 2.48
N LYS A 107 -9.40 18.22 2.24
CA LYS A 107 -10.85 18.23 2.51
C LYS A 107 -11.59 17.16 1.70
N HIS A 108 -11.27 17.07 0.40
CA HIS A 108 -11.86 16.07 -0.48
C HIS A 108 -11.53 14.63 -0.04
N ASP A 109 -10.26 14.35 0.29
CA ASP A 109 -9.84 13.03 0.77
C ASP A 109 -10.53 12.67 2.10
N ARG A 110 -10.64 13.64 3.03
CA ARG A 110 -11.37 13.48 4.28
C ARG A 110 -12.86 13.20 4.06
N GLN A 111 -13.48 13.83 3.07
CA GLN A 111 -14.87 13.57 2.73
C GLN A 111 -15.05 12.16 2.16
N ARG A 112 -14.21 11.76 1.20
CA ARG A 112 -14.21 10.40 0.63
C ARG A 112 -14.07 9.33 1.71
N MET A 113 -13.20 9.57 2.69
CA MET A 113 -13.04 8.66 3.83
C MET A 113 -14.32 8.48 4.65
N LYS A 114 -15.04 9.57 4.93
CA LYS A 114 -16.32 9.51 5.66
C LYS A 114 -17.40 8.78 4.85
N GLU A 115 -17.42 8.98 3.54
CA GLU A 115 -18.36 8.28 2.63
C GLU A 115 -18.05 6.79 2.56
N GLN A 116 -16.77 6.43 2.43
CA GLN A 116 -16.32 5.04 2.46
C GLN A 116 -16.70 4.34 3.77
N GLU A 117 -16.50 5.00 4.91
CA GLU A 117 -16.88 4.45 6.21
C GLU A 117 -18.39 4.21 6.32
N LYS A 118 -19.21 5.13 5.81
CA LYS A 118 -20.67 4.94 5.76
C LYS A 118 -21.05 3.73 4.91
N HIS A 119 -20.43 3.59 3.74
CA HIS A 119 -20.67 2.48 2.83
C HIS A 119 -20.28 1.13 3.48
N ASP A 120 -19.13 1.06 4.16
CA ASP A 120 -18.69 -0.14 4.86
C ASP A 120 -19.62 -0.52 6.02
N ARG A 121 -20.09 0.48 6.79
CA ARG A 121 -21.12 0.26 7.84
C ARG A 121 -22.43 -0.27 7.25
N GLN A 122 -22.83 0.21 6.07
CA GLN A 122 -24.04 -0.25 5.41
C GLN A 122 -23.89 -1.69 4.92
N ARG A 123 -22.80 -2.03 4.23
CA ARG A 123 -22.51 -3.39 3.80
C ARG A 123 -22.52 -4.38 4.96
N LYS A 124 -21.95 -4.01 6.11
CA LYS A 124 -21.98 -4.84 7.31
C LYS A 124 -23.41 -5.11 7.80
N LYS A 125 -24.25 -4.08 7.84
CA LYS A 125 -25.68 -4.24 8.21
C LYS A 125 -26.44 -5.14 7.24
N GLU A 126 -26.16 -5.02 5.94
CA GLU A 126 -26.75 -5.88 4.91
C GLU A 126 -26.30 -7.34 5.08
N GLN A 127 -25.01 -7.56 5.35
CA GLN A 127 -24.48 -8.89 5.63
C GLN A 127 -25.11 -9.51 6.89
N GLU A 128 -25.23 -8.76 7.99
CA GLU A 128 -25.91 -9.22 9.20
C GLU A 128 -27.40 -9.52 8.95
N LYS A 129 -28.06 -8.74 8.09
CA LYS A 129 -29.46 -8.98 7.71
C LYS A 129 -29.61 -10.27 6.90
N LEU A 130 -28.73 -10.49 5.92
CA LEU A 130 -28.69 -11.72 5.12
C LEU A 130 -28.39 -12.95 6.00
N GLU A 131 -27.47 -12.82 6.94
CA GLU A 131 -27.14 -13.90 7.88
C GLU A 131 -28.34 -14.25 8.79
N ARG A 132 -29.07 -13.24 9.28
CA ARG A 132 -30.31 -13.45 10.04
C ARG A 132 -31.38 -14.14 9.20
N GLN A 133 -31.56 -13.69 7.96
CA GLN A 133 -32.53 -14.28 7.02
C GLN A 133 -32.18 -15.74 6.72
N TRP A 134 -30.91 -16.04 6.44
CA TRP A 134 -30.45 -17.40 6.21
C TRP A 134 -30.70 -18.32 7.43
N LYS A 135 -30.44 -17.82 8.65
CA LYS A 135 -30.74 -18.56 9.89
C LYS A 135 -32.24 -18.82 10.08
N THR A 136 -33.11 -17.89 9.66
CA THR A 136 -34.58 -18.11 9.74
C THR A 136 -35.09 -19.08 8.69
N GLU A 137 -34.48 -19.13 7.50
CA GLU A 137 -34.89 -20.03 6.42
C GLU A 137 -34.36 -21.47 6.61
N HIS A 138 -33.25 -21.65 7.34
CA HIS A 138 -32.62 -22.96 7.58
C HIS A 138 -32.44 -23.29 9.08
N PRO A 139 -33.53 -23.43 9.86
CA PRO A 139 -33.44 -23.70 11.30
C PRO A 139 -32.78 -25.06 11.62
N GLU A 140 -32.91 -26.06 10.75
CA GLU A 140 -32.45 -27.45 11.01
C GLU A 140 -30.92 -27.63 10.99
N HIS A 141 -30.15 -26.66 10.51
CA HIS A 141 -28.68 -26.73 10.53
C HIS A 141 -28.06 -26.10 11.79
N SER A 142 -28.89 -25.67 12.74
CA SER A 142 -28.45 -25.03 13.99
C SER A 142 -28.13 -26.01 15.11
N HIS A 143 -28.55 -27.28 14.98
CA HIS A 143 -28.18 -28.29 15.97
C HIS A 143 -26.70 -28.60 15.80
N PRO A 144 -25.88 -28.50 16.85
CA PRO A 144 -24.53 -29.05 16.79
C PRO A 144 -24.71 -30.50 16.40
N VAL A 145 -24.21 -30.87 15.21
CA VAL A 145 -24.18 -32.26 14.80
C VAL A 145 -23.38 -32.95 15.89
N VAL A 146 -24.08 -33.67 16.78
CA VAL A 146 -23.46 -34.49 17.82
C VAL A 146 -22.82 -35.63 17.05
N LEU A 147 -21.60 -35.39 16.57
CA LEU A 147 -20.81 -36.41 15.93
C LEU A 147 -20.60 -37.50 16.99
N PRO A 148 -20.93 -38.76 16.69
CA PRO A 148 -20.74 -39.85 17.65
C PRO A 148 -19.28 -39.86 18.10
N VAL A 149 -19.07 -39.89 19.42
CA VAL A 149 -17.75 -39.93 20.05
C VAL A 149 -16.99 -41.12 19.49
N LEU A 150 -16.07 -40.85 18.56
CA LEU A 150 -15.20 -41.87 17.99
C LEU A 150 -14.22 -42.34 19.08
N PRO A 151 -14.01 -43.66 19.22
CA PRO A 151 -13.09 -44.20 20.22
C PRO A 151 -11.69 -43.62 20.03
N SER A 152 -11.03 -43.31 21.13
CA SER A 152 -9.68 -42.75 21.18
C SER A 152 -8.71 -43.59 20.32
N PRO A 153 -7.90 -42.96 19.46
CA PRO A 153 -6.96 -43.69 18.63
C PRO A 153 -5.89 -44.38 19.49
N PRO A 154 -5.45 -45.60 19.12
CA PRO A 154 -4.41 -46.33 19.86
C PRO A 154 -3.08 -45.57 19.80
N THR A 155 -2.39 -45.52 20.95
CA THR A 155 -1.20 -44.71 21.27
C THR A 155 0.08 -45.03 20.49
N ASN A 156 0.04 -45.89 19.46
CA ASN A 156 1.26 -46.42 18.83
C ASN A 156 1.51 -45.95 17.38
N TRP A 157 0.93 -44.83 16.96
CA TRP A 157 1.27 -44.23 15.67
C TRP A 157 2.24 -43.07 15.88
N TYR A 158 3.52 -43.40 16.04
CA TYR A 158 4.59 -42.46 15.76
C TYR A 158 4.70 -42.33 14.24
N PRO A 159 4.49 -41.13 13.65
CA PRO A 159 4.77 -40.93 12.24
C PRO A 159 6.27 -41.10 11.98
N PRO A 160 6.68 -41.69 10.84
CA PRO A 160 8.08 -41.83 10.49
C PRO A 160 8.74 -40.45 10.42
N SER A 161 9.94 -40.34 10.99
CA SER A 161 10.76 -39.13 11.01
C SER A 161 10.76 -38.47 9.64
N GLN A 162 10.26 -37.23 9.56
CA GLN A 162 10.27 -36.50 8.31
C GLN A 162 11.71 -36.32 7.82
N PRO A 163 11.95 -36.38 6.50
CA PRO A 163 13.26 -36.11 5.94
C PRO A 163 13.67 -34.69 6.34
N ILE A 164 14.84 -34.59 6.96
CA ILE A 164 15.45 -33.32 7.33
C ILE A 164 15.83 -32.62 6.02
N TYR A 165 15.02 -31.65 5.60
CA TYR A 165 15.40 -30.77 4.50
C TYR A 165 16.50 -29.82 4.98
N PRO A 166 17.56 -29.61 4.19
CA PRO A 166 18.59 -28.64 4.52
C PRO A 166 17.98 -27.24 4.59
N PRO A 167 18.47 -26.37 5.50
CA PRO A 167 17.99 -25.01 5.64
C PRO A 167 18.20 -24.24 4.32
N TYR A 168 17.11 -23.67 3.81
CA TYR A 168 17.08 -22.85 2.60
C TYR A 168 18.02 -21.64 2.78
N HIS A 169 19.01 -21.50 1.88
CA HIS A 169 19.90 -20.34 1.91
C HIS A 169 19.28 -19.22 1.04
N PRO A 170 19.13 -17.97 1.54
CA PRO A 170 18.49 -16.87 0.80
C PRO A 170 19.22 -16.41 -0.47
N SER A 171 20.32 -17.07 -0.84
CA SER A 171 21.20 -16.69 -1.94
C SER A 171 20.96 -17.50 -3.22
N ASP A 172 20.10 -18.53 -3.17
CA ASP A 172 19.81 -19.34 -4.34
C ASP A 172 18.84 -18.60 -5.27
N PRO A 173 19.24 -18.28 -6.52
CA PRO A 173 18.37 -17.60 -7.46
C PRO A 173 17.21 -18.52 -7.85
N PRO A 174 16.00 -17.98 -8.03
CA PRO A 174 14.83 -18.77 -8.41
C PRO A 174 15.09 -19.44 -9.76
N PHE A 175 15.19 -20.76 -9.72
CA PHE A 175 15.11 -21.62 -10.89
C PHE A 175 13.74 -21.36 -11.54
N TRP A 176 13.71 -21.19 -12.87
CA TRP A 176 12.54 -20.86 -13.73
C TRP A 176 12.35 -19.40 -14.13
N ASN A 177 13.03 -18.98 -15.21
CA ASN A 177 12.35 -18.23 -16.26
C ASN A 177 13.05 -18.40 -17.64
N PRO A 178 12.57 -19.26 -18.55
CA PRO A 178 13.08 -19.32 -19.91
C PRO A 178 12.52 -18.13 -20.73
N LYS A 179 13.41 -17.27 -21.24
CA LYS A 179 13.06 -16.17 -22.15
C LYS A 179 12.44 -16.70 -23.45
N PRO A 180 11.38 -16.07 -24.01
CA PRO A 180 10.98 -16.31 -25.38
C PRO A 180 11.86 -15.48 -26.33
N SER A 181 12.36 -16.15 -27.36
CA SER A 181 13.14 -15.58 -28.45
C SER A 181 12.23 -14.96 -29.52
N ASN A 182 12.67 -13.78 -30.00
CA ASN A 182 12.54 -13.29 -31.38
C ASN A 182 11.23 -12.57 -31.78
N TRP A 183 11.27 -11.24 -32.00
CA TRP A 183 10.52 -10.51 -33.06
C TRP A 183 11.19 -9.14 -33.37
N HIS A 184 12.05 -9.15 -34.39
CA HIS A 184 12.31 -8.17 -35.47
C HIS A 184 12.03 -6.64 -35.32
N SER A 185 13.12 -5.88 -35.43
CA SER A 185 13.41 -4.70 -36.29
C SER A 185 12.31 -3.78 -36.87
N ARG A 186 12.43 -2.48 -36.55
CA ARG A 186 12.54 -1.31 -37.49
C ARG A 186 12.89 -0.05 -36.66
N ASN A 187 14.12 0.47 -36.69
CA ASN A 187 14.77 1.39 -37.64
C ASN A 187 14.25 2.86 -37.68
N TYR A 188 15.21 3.77 -37.41
CA TYR A 188 15.33 5.22 -37.69
C TYR A 188 14.49 6.25 -36.91
N CYS A 189 15.19 6.98 -36.02
CA CYS A 189 15.33 8.45 -36.14
C CYS A 189 16.63 8.90 -35.44
N SER A 190 17.61 9.25 -36.25
CA SER A 190 18.80 10.02 -35.90
C SER A 190 18.41 11.47 -35.65
N GLY A 191 18.56 11.92 -34.41
CA GLY A 191 18.47 13.33 -34.02
C GLY A 191 19.60 13.61 -33.03
N THR A 192 20.61 14.35 -33.48
CA THR A 192 21.67 14.92 -32.66
C THR A 192 21.06 15.91 -31.67
N TYR A 193 21.16 15.61 -30.38
CA TYR A 193 21.07 16.62 -29.33
C TYR A 193 22.36 16.58 -28.52
N ASP A 194 23.14 17.63 -28.74
CA ASP A 194 24.11 18.14 -27.79
C ASP A 194 23.43 18.50 -26.45
N GLU A 195 24.22 18.37 -25.40
CA GLU A 195 24.02 18.87 -24.02
C GLU A 195 22.79 18.37 -23.26
N LEU A 196 22.95 17.20 -22.64
CA LEU A 196 22.39 16.95 -21.31
C LEU A 196 23.51 16.64 -20.32
N THR A 197 23.56 17.48 -19.30
CA THR A 197 24.35 17.40 -18.09
C THR A 197 23.77 16.38 -17.11
N VAL A 198 24.58 16.03 -16.10
CA VAL A 198 24.33 15.06 -15.00
C VAL A 198 24.56 13.59 -15.38
N ASP A 199 25.46 13.34 -16.34
CA ASP A 199 26.18 12.08 -16.49
C ASP A 199 27.62 12.21 -15.96
N ASP A 200 27.75 12.82 -14.78
CA ASP A 200 28.76 12.43 -13.80
C ASP A 200 28.05 11.57 -12.75
N CYS A 201 27.33 10.53 -13.22
CA CYS A 201 27.14 9.28 -12.49
C CYS A 201 28.51 8.58 -12.35
N GLN A 202 29.46 9.35 -11.81
CA GLN A 202 30.80 8.99 -11.45
C GLN A 202 30.72 7.72 -10.64
N GLN A 203 31.41 6.73 -11.19
CA GLN A 203 32.22 5.82 -10.42
C GLN A 203 31.41 4.75 -9.67
N TRP A 204 30.79 3.90 -10.48
CA TRP A 204 31.18 2.50 -10.43
C TRP A 204 32.71 2.34 -10.18
N VAL A 205 33.08 1.45 -9.26
CA VAL A 205 34.27 0.55 -9.32
C VAL A 205 35.33 0.62 -8.21
N ILE A 206 35.52 1.65 -7.39
CA ILE A 206 36.68 1.65 -6.46
C ILE A 206 36.27 1.87 -5.01
N HIS A 207 35.77 0.82 -4.33
CA HIS A 207 36.04 0.59 -2.89
C HIS A 207 35.60 -0.81 -2.39
N LEU A 208 35.41 -1.79 -3.30
CA LEU A 208 35.17 -3.19 -2.93
C LEU A 208 36.44 -4.05 -2.92
N VAL A 209 37.63 -3.45 -2.95
CA VAL A 209 38.91 -4.15 -2.78
C VAL A 209 39.88 -3.27 -1.99
N LEU A 210 39.83 -3.36 -0.66
CA LEU A 210 40.97 -3.31 0.28
C LEU A 210 40.49 -3.76 1.67
#